data_AF-A0A099SDU7-F1
#
_entry.id   AF-A0A099SDU7-F1
#
_cell.length_a   1.000
_cell.length_b   1.000
_cell.length_c   1.000
_cell.angle_alpha   90.00
_cell.angle_beta   90.00
_cell.angle_gamma   90.00
#
_symmetry.space_group_name_H-M   'P 1'
#
loop_
_entity.id
_entity.type
_entity.pdbx_description
1 polymer ?
#
loop_
_entity_poly.entity_id
_entity_poly.type
_entity_poly.pdbx_seq_one_letter_code
_entity_poly.pdbx_strand_id
1 'polypeptide(L)'
;MSREFITNKIMTDMCHASSLLKLKNGTILCAWFGGSKEGNDDVSIWMSKRKDNTWSIPVKITNEKNVHWNPVLFQHKSDEIVLFYKVGKEISKWRTMIKISHDDGITWDKAYEMVKGDEGGRGPVRNKPIRLSNERILAPGSLEGGIWSAFVDYSDDGGETWTKSNSIIIEGIVGSKFERTVRADESNIQVSEQSFFGRGVIQPTLWESVKGNIHMLLRSTEGKIYRSDSNDYGETWIKAYETSLPNNNSGIDLAKLEDGTLVLVYNPIGINWGDRTPISLVISKDNGKTWSKLLDLDSGEGEFSYPAIIADGDEVFISYTWKRETIAFWRIKIK
;
A
#
# COMPACT_ATOMS: atom_id res chain seq x y z
N MET A 1 -22.01 11.02 -5.31
CA MET A 1 -20.84 10.31 -4.75
C MET A 1 -20.92 10.46 -3.25
N SER A 2 -20.84 9.38 -2.48
CA SER A 2 -20.83 9.45 -1.02
C SER A 2 -19.83 8.44 -0.49
N ARG A 3 -19.10 8.86 0.55
CA ARG A 3 -18.28 7.96 1.35
C ARG A 3 -19.16 6.90 2.00
N GLU A 4 -18.71 5.66 1.95
CA GLU A 4 -19.23 4.54 2.74
C GLU A 4 -18.21 4.19 3.84
N PHE A 5 -18.66 3.52 4.89
CA PHE A 5 -17.78 2.85 5.86
C PHE A 5 -17.94 1.35 5.73
N ILE A 6 -16.83 0.62 5.74
CA ILE A 6 -16.81 -0.84 5.55
C ILE A 6 -17.48 -1.58 6.72
N THR A 7 -17.45 -0.97 7.91
CA THR A 7 -18.20 -1.44 9.07
C THR A 7 -18.65 -0.26 9.91
N ASN A 8 -19.88 -0.35 10.42
CA ASN A 8 -20.40 0.54 11.46
C ASN A 8 -20.16 -0.01 12.88
N LYS A 9 -19.63 -1.23 12.98
CA LYS A 9 -19.28 -1.88 14.24
C LYS A 9 -17.78 -1.86 14.43
N ILE A 10 -17.34 -1.34 15.57
CA ILE A 10 -15.95 -1.41 16.02
C ILE A 10 -15.64 -2.89 16.28
N MET A 11 -14.77 -3.49 15.45
CA MET A 11 -14.35 -4.88 15.59
C MET A 11 -13.07 -5.02 16.41
N THR A 12 -12.26 -3.96 16.41
CA THR A 12 -10.98 -3.83 17.10
C THR A 12 -10.80 -2.37 17.52
N ASP A 13 -10.00 -2.11 18.55
CA ASP A 13 -9.75 -0.75 19.05
C ASP A 13 -9.03 0.13 18.00
N MET A 14 -8.29 -0.51 17.08
CA MET A 14 -7.58 0.14 15.98
C MET A 14 -7.68 -0.69 14.70
N CYS A 15 -7.81 -0.03 13.55
CA CYS A 15 -7.62 -0.62 12.23
C CYS A 15 -6.80 0.29 11.30
N HIS A 16 -6.05 -0.30 10.37
CA HIS A 16 -5.17 0.45 9.49
C HIS A 16 -4.76 -0.29 8.22
N ALA A 17 -4.24 0.47 7.25
CA ALA A 17 -3.60 0.01 6.02
C ALA A 17 -4.41 -1.03 5.23
N SER A 18 -5.54 -0.60 4.68
CA SER A 18 -6.44 -1.47 3.91
C SER A 18 -5.81 -2.01 2.61
N SER A 19 -6.46 -2.90 1.88
CA SER A 19 -6.18 -3.18 0.47
C SER A 19 -7.47 -3.60 -0.20
N LEU A 20 -7.56 -3.42 -1.52
CA LEU A 20 -8.77 -3.70 -2.30
C LEU A 20 -8.48 -4.69 -3.41
N LEU A 21 -9.46 -5.55 -3.69
CA LEU A 21 -9.51 -6.36 -4.89
C LEU A 21 -10.94 -6.43 -5.41
N LYS A 22 -11.16 -6.15 -6.69
CA LYS A 22 -12.45 -6.33 -7.36
C LYS A 22 -12.45 -7.66 -8.08
N LEU A 23 -13.44 -8.50 -7.79
CA LEU A 23 -13.63 -9.81 -8.41
C LEU A 23 -14.44 -9.67 -9.71
N LYS A 24 -14.35 -10.67 -10.59
CA LYS A 24 -15.07 -10.71 -11.87
C LYS A 24 -16.59 -10.61 -11.71
N ASN A 25 -17.13 -11.14 -10.61
CA ASN A 25 -18.56 -11.06 -10.29
C ASN A 25 -18.99 -9.70 -9.73
N GLY A 26 -18.09 -8.71 -9.68
CA GLY A 26 -18.35 -7.36 -9.17
C GLY A 26 -18.21 -7.21 -7.65
N THR A 27 -17.99 -8.30 -6.91
CA THR A 27 -17.69 -8.25 -5.47
C THR A 27 -16.39 -7.52 -5.23
N ILE A 28 -16.33 -6.69 -4.19
CA ILE A 28 -15.11 -6.01 -3.77
C ILE A 28 -14.66 -6.62 -2.44
N LEU A 29 -13.45 -7.13 -2.40
CA LEU A 29 -12.78 -7.52 -1.17
C LEU A 29 -12.02 -6.32 -0.60
N CYS A 30 -12.15 -6.10 0.70
CA CYS A 30 -11.28 -5.18 1.43
C CYS A 30 -10.65 -5.88 2.61
N ALA A 31 -9.32 -5.93 2.67
CA ALA A 31 -8.57 -6.42 3.82
C ALA A 31 -7.90 -5.26 4.56
N TRP A 32 -7.61 -5.39 5.85
CA TRP A 32 -6.86 -4.43 6.67
C TRP A 32 -6.29 -5.14 7.89
N PHE A 33 -5.31 -4.54 8.58
CA PHE A 33 -4.88 -5.07 9.88
C PHE A 33 -5.60 -4.34 11.02
N GLY A 34 -5.89 -5.05 12.10
CA GLY A 34 -6.56 -4.47 13.26
C GLY A 34 -6.38 -5.29 14.53
N GLY A 35 -6.37 -4.61 15.67
CA GLY A 35 -6.15 -5.17 17.00
C GLY A 35 -6.26 -4.07 18.07
N SER A 36 -5.73 -4.31 19.26
CA SER A 36 -5.75 -3.35 20.38
C SER A 36 -4.89 -2.10 20.12
N LYS A 37 -3.73 -2.26 19.48
CA LYS A 37 -2.84 -1.17 19.07
C LYS A 37 -1.90 -1.67 17.98
N GLU A 38 -1.49 -0.77 17.09
CA GLU A 38 -0.49 -1.08 16.06
C GLU A 38 0.80 -1.60 16.71
N GLY A 39 1.26 -2.78 16.29
CA GLY A 39 2.42 -3.44 16.89
C GLY A 39 2.13 -4.45 17.99
N ASN A 40 0.91 -4.50 18.51
CA ASN A 40 0.56 -5.46 19.56
C ASN A 40 0.38 -6.88 19.00
N ASP A 41 0.62 -7.87 19.86
CA ASP A 41 0.65 -9.29 19.46
C ASP A 41 -0.74 -9.81 19.02
N ASP A 42 -1.82 -9.08 19.29
CA ASP A 42 -3.20 -9.41 18.89
C ASP A 42 -3.61 -8.84 17.52
N VAL A 43 -2.78 -8.00 16.89
CA VAL A 43 -3.08 -7.44 15.57
C VAL A 43 -3.12 -8.57 14.53
N SER A 44 -4.27 -8.68 13.88
CA SER A 44 -4.58 -9.69 12.87
C SER A 44 -5.03 -9.02 11.58
N ILE A 45 -5.04 -9.77 10.48
CA ILE A 45 -5.68 -9.36 9.23
C ILE A 45 -7.17 -9.67 9.30
N TRP A 46 -7.98 -8.66 8.98
CA TRP A 46 -9.42 -8.71 8.85
C TRP A 46 -9.81 -8.46 7.40
N MET A 47 -10.98 -8.97 7.00
CA MET A 47 -11.52 -8.75 5.66
C MET A 47 -13.04 -8.60 5.70
N SER A 48 -13.57 -7.76 4.81
CA SER A 48 -14.99 -7.69 4.50
C SER A 48 -15.19 -7.71 2.98
N LYS A 49 -16.38 -8.15 2.55
CA LYS A 49 -16.77 -8.23 1.14
C LYS A 49 -17.94 -7.30 0.88
N ARG A 50 -17.85 -6.49 -0.18
CA ARG A 50 -18.94 -5.68 -0.68
C ARG A 50 -19.62 -6.40 -1.84
N LYS A 51 -20.88 -6.78 -1.66
CA LYS A 51 -21.73 -7.37 -2.70
C LYS A 51 -23.08 -6.66 -2.69
N ASP A 52 -23.62 -6.35 -3.86
CA ASP A 52 -24.93 -5.69 -4.01
C ASP A 52 -25.06 -4.41 -3.14
N ASN A 53 -24.00 -3.60 -3.13
CA ASN A 53 -23.87 -2.37 -2.33
C ASN A 53 -23.91 -2.53 -0.80
N THR A 54 -23.68 -3.75 -0.29
CA THR A 54 -23.64 -4.03 1.13
C THR A 54 -22.33 -4.69 1.52
N TRP A 55 -21.72 -4.22 2.61
CA TRP A 55 -20.55 -4.86 3.21
C TRP A 55 -20.96 -5.99 4.15
N SER A 56 -20.27 -7.12 4.06
CA SER A 56 -20.41 -8.21 5.01
C SER A 56 -19.85 -7.84 6.38
N ILE A 57 -20.25 -8.57 7.42
CA ILE A 57 -19.57 -8.47 8.73
C ILE A 57 -18.08 -8.81 8.52
N PRO A 58 -17.14 -8.01 9.06
CA PRO A 58 -15.73 -8.32 8.96
C PRO A 58 -15.38 -9.66 9.61
N VAL A 59 -14.56 -10.44 8.93
CA VAL A 59 -14.04 -11.73 9.40
C VAL A 59 -12.53 -11.66 9.61
N LYS A 60 -12.03 -12.32 10.65
CA LYS A 60 -10.60 -12.44 10.92
C LYS A 60 -10.01 -13.53 10.02
N ILE A 61 -8.98 -13.20 9.24
CA ILE A 61 -8.36 -14.10 8.25
C ILE A 61 -7.12 -14.81 8.78
N THR A 62 -6.38 -14.12 9.65
CA THR A 62 -5.14 -14.65 10.24
C THR A 62 -5.32 -14.83 11.74
N ASN A 63 -4.81 -15.92 12.27
CA ASN A 63 -4.91 -16.29 13.68
C ASN A 63 -3.60 -16.88 14.23
N GLU A 64 -2.52 -16.81 13.44
CA GLU A 64 -1.19 -17.26 13.84
C GLU A 64 -0.66 -16.42 15.02
N LYS A 65 0.28 -17.00 15.78
CA LYS A 65 1.00 -16.26 16.82
C LYS A 65 1.88 -15.21 16.14
N ASN A 66 1.97 -14.02 16.76
CA ASN A 66 2.68 -12.80 16.34
C ASN A 66 1.77 -11.73 15.69
N VAL A 67 2.24 -10.49 15.74
CA VAL A 67 1.62 -9.33 15.12
C VAL A 67 1.67 -9.39 13.59
N HIS A 68 0.55 -9.06 12.93
CA HIS A 68 0.40 -9.05 11.47
C HIS A 68 0.20 -7.64 10.89
N TRP A 69 0.67 -7.43 9.65
CA TRP A 69 0.69 -6.09 9.04
C TRP A 69 0.45 -6.12 7.53
N ASN A 70 0.16 -4.94 6.98
CA ASN A 70 0.18 -4.62 5.54
C ASN A 70 -0.42 -5.71 4.64
N PRO A 71 -1.71 -6.06 4.80
CA PRO A 71 -2.36 -7.03 3.94
C PRO A 71 -2.49 -6.50 2.52
N VAL A 72 -2.14 -7.30 1.52
CA VAL A 72 -2.23 -6.96 0.10
C VAL A 72 -2.94 -8.08 -0.63
N LEU A 73 -4.11 -7.77 -1.17
CA LEU A 73 -4.87 -8.67 -2.04
C LEU A 73 -4.38 -8.56 -3.49
N PHE A 74 -4.28 -9.69 -4.18
CA PHE A 74 -3.89 -9.75 -5.59
C PHE A 74 -4.62 -10.89 -6.31
N GLN A 75 -5.12 -10.62 -7.52
CA GLN A 75 -5.66 -11.67 -8.38
C GLN A 75 -4.50 -12.39 -9.06
N HIS A 76 -4.19 -13.60 -8.59
CA HIS A 76 -3.07 -14.38 -9.09
C HIS A 76 -3.43 -15.09 -10.39
N LYS A 77 -4.49 -15.90 -10.37
CA LYS A 77 -5.14 -16.50 -11.54
C LYS A 77 -6.63 -16.16 -11.54
N SER A 78 -7.39 -16.60 -12.53
CA SER A 78 -8.82 -16.29 -12.65
C SER A 78 -9.68 -16.72 -11.45
N ASP A 79 -9.22 -17.76 -10.75
CA ASP A 79 -9.86 -18.49 -9.66
C ASP A 79 -9.02 -18.46 -8.37
N GLU A 80 -7.80 -17.93 -8.42
CA GLU A 80 -6.91 -17.80 -7.25
C GLU A 80 -6.72 -16.35 -6.84
N ILE A 81 -7.03 -16.09 -5.57
CA ILE A 81 -6.73 -14.84 -4.88
C ILE A 81 -5.60 -15.08 -3.90
N VAL A 82 -4.58 -14.23 -3.96
CA VAL A 82 -3.47 -14.24 -3.02
C VAL A 82 -3.64 -13.10 -2.02
N LEU A 83 -3.44 -13.41 -0.74
CA LEU A 83 -3.26 -12.44 0.34
C LEU A 83 -1.81 -12.49 0.80
N PHE A 84 -1.07 -11.43 0.51
CA PHE A 84 0.24 -11.18 1.14
C PHE A 84 0.03 -10.44 2.45
N TYR A 85 0.83 -10.73 3.47
CA TYR A 85 0.84 -9.99 4.73
C TYR A 85 2.20 -10.14 5.42
N LYS A 86 2.50 -9.26 6.38
CA LYS A 86 3.76 -9.34 7.15
C LYS A 86 3.52 -9.93 8.52
N VAL A 87 4.51 -10.67 9.01
CA VAL A 87 4.53 -11.24 10.34
C VAL A 87 5.84 -10.89 11.03
N GLY A 88 5.77 -10.35 12.24
CA GLY A 88 6.94 -10.05 13.07
C GLY A 88 6.83 -8.70 13.81
N LYS A 89 7.45 -8.64 14.99
CA LYS A 89 7.38 -7.46 15.88
C LYS A 89 8.32 -6.33 15.47
N GLU A 90 9.48 -6.68 14.92
CA GLU A 90 10.47 -5.73 14.42
C GLU A 90 10.25 -5.51 12.92
N ILE A 91 10.00 -4.26 12.50
CA ILE A 91 9.66 -3.92 11.11
C ILE A 91 10.77 -4.36 10.14
N SER A 92 12.02 -4.14 10.54
CA SER A 92 13.22 -4.48 9.77
C SER A 92 13.45 -5.99 9.59
N LYS A 93 12.73 -6.85 10.33
CA LYS A 93 12.86 -8.32 10.30
C LYS A 93 11.55 -9.00 9.91
N TRP A 94 10.63 -8.27 9.29
CA TRP A 94 9.38 -8.85 8.83
C TRP A 94 9.62 -10.00 7.85
N ARG A 95 8.79 -11.03 8.01
CA ARG A 95 8.63 -12.08 7.00
C ARG A 95 7.36 -11.82 6.22
N THR A 96 7.41 -12.09 4.91
CA THR A 96 6.24 -11.99 4.04
C THR A 96 5.57 -13.35 3.93
N MET A 97 4.32 -13.41 4.38
CA MET A 97 3.48 -14.60 4.35
C MET A 97 2.44 -14.49 3.25
N ILE A 98 2.06 -15.64 2.69
CA ILE A 98 1.04 -15.80 1.66
C ILE A 98 -0.06 -16.73 2.18
N LYS A 99 -1.32 -16.36 1.93
CA LYS A 99 -2.47 -17.28 1.91
C LYS A 99 -3.12 -17.22 0.53
N ILE A 100 -3.66 -18.35 0.09
CA ILE A 100 -4.37 -18.48 -1.19
C ILE A 100 -5.83 -18.82 -0.90
N SER A 101 -6.73 -18.23 -1.68
CA SER A 101 -8.15 -18.59 -1.71
C SER A 101 -8.55 -18.99 -3.12
N HIS A 102 -9.32 -20.07 -3.22
CA HIS A 102 -9.84 -20.66 -4.45
C HIS A 102 -11.36 -20.47 -4.60
N ASP A 103 -11.97 -19.72 -3.70
CA ASP A 103 -13.43 -19.59 -3.54
C ASP A 103 -13.84 -18.14 -3.25
N ASP A 104 -13.27 -17.19 -4.00
CA ASP A 104 -13.56 -15.76 -3.89
C ASP A 104 -13.31 -15.18 -2.48
N GLY A 105 -12.30 -15.68 -1.78
CA GLY A 105 -11.90 -15.22 -0.45
C GLY A 105 -12.79 -15.75 0.67
N ILE A 106 -13.52 -16.85 0.48
CA ILE A 106 -14.37 -17.44 1.54
C ILE A 106 -13.49 -18.25 2.49
N THR A 107 -12.70 -19.17 1.97
CA THR A 107 -11.72 -19.96 2.70
C THR A 107 -10.31 -19.65 2.22
N TRP A 108 -9.34 -19.96 3.07
CA TRP A 108 -7.94 -19.66 2.83
C TRP A 108 -7.06 -20.83 3.24
N ASP A 109 -6.12 -21.17 2.38
CA ASP A 109 -5.11 -22.19 2.65
C ASP A 109 -4.22 -21.81 3.85
N LYS A 110 -3.48 -22.81 4.33
CA LYS A 110 -2.45 -22.60 5.34
C LYS A 110 -1.39 -21.64 4.80
N ALA A 111 -0.98 -20.69 5.64
CA ALA A 111 0.01 -19.71 5.24
C ALA A 111 1.39 -20.32 5.02
N TYR A 112 2.14 -19.77 4.07
CA TYR A 112 3.54 -20.09 3.82
C TYR A 112 4.36 -18.82 3.54
N GLU A 113 5.68 -18.89 3.73
CA GLU A 113 6.59 -17.77 3.46
C GLU A 113 6.76 -17.57 1.95
N MET A 114 6.60 -16.34 1.46
CA MET A 114 6.79 -16.00 0.05
C MET A 114 8.20 -16.37 -0.45
N VAL A 115 9.22 -16.08 0.36
CA VAL A 115 10.59 -16.54 0.14
C VAL A 115 11.07 -17.15 1.44
N LYS A 116 11.28 -18.46 1.44
CA LYS A 116 11.59 -19.24 2.64
C LYS A 116 12.87 -18.74 3.32
N GLY A 117 12.76 -18.37 4.59
CA GLY A 117 13.87 -17.90 5.43
C GLY A 117 14.33 -16.46 5.17
N ASP A 118 13.62 -15.70 4.32
CA ASP A 118 13.95 -14.29 4.05
C ASP A 118 13.40 -13.36 5.16
N GLU A 119 14.07 -12.23 5.36
CA GLU A 119 13.71 -11.18 6.33
C GLU A 119 13.82 -9.79 5.69
N GLY A 120 13.11 -8.82 6.26
CA GLY A 120 13.12 -7.42 5.83
C GLY A 120 11.85 -6.99 5.09
N GLY A 121 10.86 -7.86 4.99
CA GLY A 121 9.60 -7.53 4.34
C GLY A 121 9.74 -7.44 2.81
N ARG A 122 9.99 -8.59 2.16
CA ARG A 122 9.82 -8.75 0.70
C ARG A 122 8.48 -8.18 0.22
N GLY A 123 8.42 -7.69 -1.01
CA GLY A 123 7.21 -7.10 -1.58
C GLY A 123 6.05 -8.11 -1.62
N PRO A 124 4.79 -7.65 -1.70
CA PRO A 124 4.37 -6.26 -1.67
C PRO A 124 4.43 -5.65 -0.25
N VAL A 125 4.92 -4.43 -0.12
CA VAL A 125 4.90 -3.58 1.09
C VAL A 125 4.57 -2.14 0.66
N ARG A 126 3.38 -1.59 0.87
CA ARG A 126 2.09 -2.19 1.20
C ARG A 126 1.15 -2.18 -0.03
N ASN A 127 1.60 -1.62 -1.15
CA ASN A 127 0.75 -1.45 -2.33
C ASN A 127 0.71 -2.70 -3.19
N LYS A 128 -0.39 -2.84 -3.94
CA LYS A 128 -0.70 -3.99 -4.79
C LYS A 128 0.39 -4.28 -5.82
N PRO A 129 0.68 -5.57 -6.10
CA PRO A 129 1.45 -5.94 -7.27
C PRO A 129 0.77 -5.48 -8.57
N ILE A 130 1.56 -5.35 -9.64
CA ILE A 130 1.05 -5.17 -11.00
C ILE A 130 1.52 -6.34 -11.88
N ARG A 131 0.67 -6.76 -12.81
CA ARG A 131 1.04 -7.68 -13.89
C ARG A 131 1.36 -6.84 -15.13
N LEU A 132 2.56 -7.02 -15.67
CA LEU A 132 3.05 -6.27 -16.82
C LEU A 132 2.54 -6.86 -18.14
N SER A 133 2.73 -6.11 -19.22
CA SER A 133 2.39 -6.52 -20.59
C SER A 133 3.12 -7.77 -21.11
N ASN A 134 4.16 -8.24 -20.43
CA ASN A 134 4.88 -9.49 -20.71
C ASN A 134 4.57 -10.60 -19.68
N GLU A 135 3.47 -10.48 -18.93
CA GLU A 135 3.02 -11.40 -17.88
C GLU A 135 3.83 -11.45 -16.58
N ARG A 136 5.03 -10.81 -16.55
CA ARG A 136 5.82 -10.64 -15.32
C ARG A 136 5.00 -9.94 -14.24
N ILE A 137 5.11 -10.41 -13.01
CA ILE A 137 4.49 -9.77 -11.84
C ILE A 137 5.54 -8.93 -11.12
N LEU A 138 5.21 -7.69 -10.79
CA LEU A 138 6.03 -6.82 -9.93
C LEU A 138 5.34 -6.60 -8.60
N ALA A 139 6.00 -6.96 -7.49
CA ALA A 139 5.57 -6.73 -6.12
C ALA A 139 6.49 -5.70 -5.44
N PRO A 140 6.02 -4.45 -5.24
CA PRO A 140 6.86 -3.37 -4.70
C PRO A 140 7.18 -3.59 -3.22
N GLY A 141 8.44 -3.47 -2.80
CA GLY A 141 8.88 -3.66 -1.41
C GLY A 141 9.73 -2.50 -0.89
N SER A 142 10.02 -2.52 0.41
CA SER A 142 10.89 -1.53 1.04
C SER A 142 11.52 -2.04 2.33
N LEU A 143 12.68 -1.48 2.69
CA LEU A 143 13.45 -1.78 3.89
C LEU A 143 13.55 -0.55 4.79
N GLU A 144 13.28 -0.73 6.09
CA GLU A 144 13.31 0.32 7.12
C GLU A 144 14.43 0.04 8.15
N GLY A 145 15.69 0.16 7.70
CA GLY A 145 16.88 -0.23 8.47
C GLY A 145 17.81 0.92 8.91
N GLY A 146 17.32 2.16 8.90
CA GLY A 146 18.11 3.38 9.08
C GLY A 146 18.07 4.23 7.82
N ILE A 147 18.91 3.95 6.82
CA ILE A 147 18.64 4.49 5.49
C ILE A 147 17.53 3.63 4.88
N TRP A 148 16.38 4.25 4.70
CA TRP A 148 15.23 3.63 4.08
C TRP A 148 15.44 3.50 2.58
N SER A 149 15.07 2.34 2.04
CA SER A 149 15.16 2.07 0.61
C SER A 149 13.97 1.29 0.11
N ALA A 150 13.71 1.40 -1.19
CA ALA A 150 12.74 0.58 -1.89
C ALA A 150 13.43 -0.44 -2.79
N PHE A 151 12.65 -1.41 -3.24
CA PHE A 151 13.03 -2.38 -4.27
C PHE A 151 11.75 -2.97 -4.87
N VAL A 152 11.89 -3.80 -5.89
CA VAL A 152 10.78 -4.57 -6.47
C VAL A 152 11.16 -6.04 -6.48
N ASP A 153 10.28 -6.88 -5.96
CA ASP A 153 10.33 -8.31 -6.23
C ASP A 153 9.59 -8.59 -7.54
N TYR A 154 10.24 -9.30 -8.45
CA TYR A 154 9.61 -9.69 -9.71
C TYR A 154 9.58 -11.21 -9.89
N SER A 155 8.56 -11.67 -10.60
CA SER A 155 8.35 -13.08 -10.89
C SER A 155 7.97 -13.30 -12.36
N ASP A 156 8.67 -14.25 -12.99
CA ASP A 156 8.49 -14.65 -14.39
C ASP A 156 7.81 -16.03 -14.54
N ASP A 157 7.56 -16.73 -13.45
CA ASP A 157 6.90 -18.04 -13.40
C ASP A 157 5.49 -17.94 -12.80
N GLY A 158 4.90 -16.75 -12.89
CA GLY A 158 3.54 -16.48 -12.43
C GLY A 158 3.43 -16.27 -10.93
N GLY A 159 4.51 -16.17 -10.15
CA GLY A 159 4.49 -15.88 -8.71
C GLY A 159 5.01 -17.03 -7.85
N GLU A 160 5.53 -18.10 -8.45
CA GLU A 160 6.09 -19.25 -7.75
C GLU A 160 7.47 -18.94 -7.17
N THR A 161 8.29 -18.18 -7.90
CA THR A 161 9.59 -17.68 -7.43
C THR A 161 9.72 -16.17 -7.64
N TRP A 162 10.57 -15.54 -6.81
CA TRP A 162 10.70 -14.08 -6.73
C TRP A 162 12.15 -13.63 -6.66
N THR A 163 12.53 -12.77 -7.60
CA THR A 163 13.85 -12.14 -7.66
C THR A 163 13.76 -10.69 -7.20
N LYS A 164 14.68 -10.28 -6.32
CA LYS A 164 14.74 -8.91 -5.80
C LYS A 164 15.57 -8.02 -6.73
N SER A 165 15.03 -6.87 -7.14
CA SER A 165 15.74 -5.85 -7.93
C SER A 165 16.86 -5.17 -7.14
N ASN A 166 17.61 -4.28 -7.79
CA ASN A 166 18.51 -3.37 -7.08
C ASN A 166 17.76 -2.47 -6.09
N SER A 167 18.50 -1.94 -5.12
CA SER A 167 17.99 -0.97 -4.15
C SER A 167 17.76 0.39 -4.80
N ILE A 168 16.64 1.01 -4.42
CA ILE A 168 16.18 2.32 -4.86
C ILE A 168 16.28 3.26 -3.66
N ILE A 169 17.16 4.24 -3.79
CA ILE A 169 17.48 5.22 -2.74
C ILE A 169 17.43 6.63 -3.30
N ILE A 170 17.35 7.62 -2.40
CA ILE A 170 17.66 9.00 -2.72
C ILE A 170 19.17 9.17 -2.63
N GLU A 171 19.78 9.77 -3.65
CA GLU A 171 21.21 10.05 -3.66
C GLU A 171 21.61 11.07 -2.58
N GLY A 172 22.70 10.80 -1.86
CA GLY A 172 23.27 11.73 -0.89
C GLY A 172 22.56 11.79 0.46
N ILE A 173 21.53 10.97 0.71
CA ILE A 173 20.97 10.84 2.06
C ILE A 173 21.98 10.13 2.97
N VAL A 174 22.38 10.85 4.02
CA VAL A 174 23.03 10.27 5.19
C VAL A 174 21.96 10.12 6.25
N GLY A 175 21.83 8.91 6.80
CA GLY A 175 20.85 8.62 7.84
C GLY A 175 21.37 7.54 8.78
N SER A 176 20.89 7.55 10.02
CA SER A 176 21.19 6.53 11.03
C SER A 176 19.92 5.80 11.47
N LYS A 177 20.03 4.50 11.80
CA LYS A 177 18.93 3.75 12.43
C LYS A 177 18.49 4.31 13.79
N PHE A 178 19.31 5.17 14.39
CA PHE A 178 19.01 5.88 15.64
C PHE A 178 18.54 7.32 15.40
N GLU A 179 18.53 7.77 14.15
CA GLU A 179 18.06 9.11 13.81
C GLU A 179 16.54 9.12 13.86
N ARG A 180 15.99 9.77 14.89
CA ARG A 180 14.58 10.05 14.99
C ARG A 180 14.25 11.22 14.04
N THR A 181 13.34 11.02 13.09
CA THR A 181 12.95 12.03 12.10
C THR A 181 11.76 12.88 12.53
N VAL A 182 11.34 12.75 13.79
CA VAL A 182 10.30 13.55 14.42
C VAL A 182 10.77 13.99 15.80
N ARG A 183 10.44 15.20 16.24
CA ARG A 183 10.68 15.59 17.64
C ARG A 183 9.67 14.88 18.54
N ALA A 184 10.12 14.42 19.72
CA ALA A 184 9.35 13.51 20.58
C ALA A 184 8.06 14.13 21.15
N ASP A 185 7.96 15.46 21.16
CA ASP A 185 6.85 16.27 21.64
C ASP A 185 5.94 16.82 20.52
N GLU A 186 6.26 16.56 19.25
CA GLU A 186 5.62 17.25 18.11
C GLU A 186 4.70 16.36 17.24
N SER A 187 4.52 15.06 17.55
CA SER A 187 3.67 14.19 16.72
C SER A 187 2.58 13.46 17.50
N ASN A 188 1.33 13.79 17.16
CA ASN A 188 0.13 13.06 17.57
C ASN A 188 -0.22 11.91 16.61
N ILE A 189 0.66 11.58 15.66
CA ILE A 189 0.43 10.51 14.71
C ILE A 189 0.53 9.18 15.44
N GLN A 190 -0.57 8.44 15.43
CA GLN A 190 -0.58 7.09 15.95
C GLN A 190 0.15 6.23 14.91
N VAL A 191 1.30 5.65 15.23
CA VAL A 191 1.99 4.59 14.46
C VAL A 191 2.88 3.81 15.45
N SER A 192 3.45 2.68 15.04
CA SER A 192 4.54 2.03 15.78
C SER A 192 5.73 3.00 15.98
N GLU A 193 6.31 3.03 17.18
CA GLU A 193 7.47 3.88 17.52
C GLU A 193 8.67 3.68 16.58
N GLN A 194 8.83 2.46 16.06
CA GLN A 194 9.89 2.11 15.11
C GLN A 194 9.81 2.93 13.82
N SER A 195 8.61 3.38 13.45
CA SER A 195 8.37 4.14 12.22
C SER A 195 9.04 5.52 12.25
N PHE A 196 9.32 6.08 13.43
CA PHE A 196 9.91 7.42 13.57
C PHE A 196 11.43 7.45 13.33
N PHE A 197 12.06 6.32 13.05
CA PHE A 197 13.50 6.22 12.90
C PHE A 197 13.92 5.94 11.46
N GLY A 198 14.97 6.62 11.02
CA GLY A 198 15.53 6.47 9.69
C GLY A 198 14.94 7.42 8.64
N ARG A 199 15.57 7.44 7.46
CA ARG A 199 15.41 8.46 6.43
C ARG A 199 15.52 7.87 5.03
N GLY A 200 14.65 8.26 4.10
CA GLY A 200 14.67 7.82 2.71
C GLY A 200 13.29 7.61 2.09
N VAL A 201 13.17 6.64 1.18
CA VAL A 201 11.95 6.34 0.42
C VAL A 201 11.46 4.92 0.67
N ILE A 202 10.15 4.74 0.79
CA ILE A 202 9.52 3.43 1.01
C ILE A 202 8.12 3.34 0.37
N GLN A 203 7.56 2.15 0.41
CA GLN A 203 6.19 1.82 0.00
C GLN A 203 5.81 2.31 -1.40
N PRO A 204 6.47 1.78 -2.46
CA PRO A 204 6.22 2.20 -3.83
C PRO A 204 4.80 1.86 -4.28
N THR A 205 4.24 2.66 -5.18
CA THR A 205 3.10 2.28 -6.04
C THR A 205 3.55 2.33 -7.50
N LEU A 206 3.13 1.36 -8.33
CA LEU A 206 3.71 1.09 -9.65
C LEU A 206 2.70 1.27 -10.78
N TRP A 207 3.18 1.64 -11.97
CA TRP A 207 2.43 1.50 -13.22
C TRP A 207 3.37 1.29 -14.42
N GLU A 208 2.92 0.52 -15.40
CA GLU A 208 3.57 0.42 -16.72
C GLU A 208 2.94 1.46 -17.65
N SER A 209 3.73 2.38 -18.21
CA SER A 209 3.21 3.42 -19.13
C SER A 209 3.06 2.88 -20.55
N VAL A 210 4.10 2.20 -21.02
CA VAL A 210 4.18 1.46 -22.28
C VAL A 210 5.01 0.21 -22.03
N LYS A 211 4.94 -0.77 -22.95
CA LYS A 211 5.61 -2.08 -22.78
C LYS A 211 7.07 -1.91 -22.34
N GLY A 212 7.42 -2.50 -21.20
CA GLY A 212 8.77 -2.51 -20.64
C GLY A 212 9.21 -1.21 -19.94
N ASN A 213 8.37 -0.18 -19.91
CA ASN A 213 8.65 1.09 -19.22
C ASN A 213 7.74 1.22 -18.00
N ILE A 214 8.34 1.10 -16.82
CA ILE A 214 7.65 1.03 -15.54
C ILE A 214 8.12 2.20 -14.70
N HIS A 215 7.19 2.77 -13.97
CA HIS A 215 7.41 3.90 -13.12
C HIS A 215 6.89 3.58 -11.73
N MET A 216 7.45 4.27 -10.74
CA MET A 216 6.95 4.21 -9.39
C MET A 216 6.88 5.58 -8.74
N LEU A 217 5.95 5.73 -7.80
CA LEU A 217 5.95 6.81 -6.83
C LEU A 217 6.21 6.24 -5.45
N LEU A 218 6.98 6.95 -4.64
CA LEU A 218 7.37 6.56 -3.28
C LEU A 218 7.05 7.68 -2.29
N ARG A 219 6.55 7.33 -1.11
CA ARG A 219 6.55 8.27 0.01
C ARG A 219 7.97 8.43 0.55
N SER A 220 8.26 9.58 1.16
CA SER A 220 9.59 9.85 1.70
C SER A 220 9.55 10.64 3.00
N THR A 221 10.66 10.60 3.73
CA THR A 221 10.93 11.50 4.87
C THR A 221 11.26 12.92 4.46
N GLU A 222 11.35 13.24 3.17
CA GLU A 222 11.84 14.51 2.65
C GLU A 222 10.72 15.50 2.30
N GLY A 223 9.50 15.29 2.81
CA GLY A 223 8.37 16.20 2.59
C GLY A 223 7.78 16.15 1.17
N LYS A 224 8.22 15.18 0.34
CA LYS A 224 7.89 15.07 -1.09
C LYS A 224 7.65 13.62 -1.50
N ILE A 225 6.84 13.42 -2.53
CA ILE A 225 6.81 12.15 -3.26
C ILE A 225 8.01 12.09 -4.19
N TYR A 226 8.66 10.94 -4.23
CA TYR A 226 9.76 10.64 -5.14
C TYR A 226 9.32 9.69 -6.24
N ARG A 227 10.06 9.69 -7.35
CA ARG A 227 9.85 8.82 -8.49
C ARG A 227 11.11 8.04 -8.82
N SER A 228 10.94 6.82 -9.32
CA SER A 228 11.99 6.04 -9.99
C SER A 228 11.40 5.34 -11.20
N ASP A 229 12.23 5.04 -12.19
CA ASP A 229 11.84 4.49 -13.48
C ASP A 229 12.71 3.27 -13.82
N SER A 230 12.10 2.32 -14.54
CA SER A 230 12.71 1.11 -15.09
C SER A 230 12.33 1.01 -16.58
N ASN A 231 13.30 0.62 -17.40
CA ASN A 231 13.13 0.44 -18.85
C ASN A 231 13.38 -1.02 -19.29
N ASP A 232 13.36 -1.97 -18.35
CA ASP A 232 13.71 -3.37 -18.54
C ASP A 232 12.74 -4.32 -17.79
N TYR A 233 11.44 -3.99 -17.83
CA TYR A 233 10.41 -4.79 -17.16
C TYR A 233 10.62 -4.93 -15.64
N GLY A 234 11.14 -3.88 -14.99
CA GLY A 234 11.26 -3.80 -13.53
C GLY A 234 12.45 -4.55 -12.95
N GLU A 235 13.38 -5.00 -13.80
CA GLU A 235 14.59 -5.70 -13.36
C GLU A 235 15.58 -4.74 -12.71
N THR A 236 15.82 -3.59 -13.34
CA THR A 236 16.65 -2.52 -12.78
C THR A 236 15.93 -1.19 -12.72
N TRP A 237 16.28 -0.41 -11.70
CA TRP A 237 15.66 0.87 -11.38
C TRP A 237 16.71 1.93 -11.15
N ILE A 238 16.46 3.13 -11.65
CA ILE A 238 17.31 4.29 -11.35
C ILE A 238 17.10 4.76 -9.90
N LYS A 239 18.01 5.59 -9.41
CA LYS A 239 17.85 6.24 -8.10
C LYS A 239 16.57 7.08 -8.08
N ALA A 240 15.98 7.21 -6.89
CA ALA A 240 14.77 8.00 -6.71
C ALA A 240 15.08 9.50 -6.87
N TYR A 241 14.24 10.22 -7.62
CA TYR A 241 14.32 11.67 -7.81
C TYR A 241 13.03 12.36 -7.36
N GLU A 242 13.17 13.61 -6.91
CA GLU A 242 12.07 14.40 -6.36
C GLU A 242 11.01 14.74 -7.42
N THR A 243 9.74 14.75 -7.01
CA THR A 243 8.62 15.27 -7.82
C THR A 243 8.07 16.58 -7.25
N SER A 244 7.17 17.25 -7.97
CA SER A 244 6.51 18.45 -7.44
C SER A 244 5.52 18.18 -6.29
N LEU A 245 5.09 16.94 -6.10
CA LEU A 245 4.04 16.55 -5.15
C LEU A 245 4.54 16.59 -3.69
N PRO A 246 3.93 17.40 -2.81
CA PRO A 246 4.24 17.38 -1.38
C PRO A 246 3.73 16.10 -0.71
N ASN A 247 4.42 15.57 0.30
CA ASN A 247 3.90 14.45 1.09
C ASN A 247 4.52 14.39 2.49
N ASN A 248 3.69 14.10 3.47
CA ASN A 248 4.05 14.12 4.89
C ASN A 248 4.60 12.78 5.37
N ASN A 249 5.19 11.99 4.46
CA ASN A 249 5.59 10.61 4.70
C ASN A 249 4.39 9.68 5.03
N SER A 250 3.17 10.06 4.65
CA SER A 250 1.99 9.20 4.71
C SER A 250 1.89 8.28 3.49
N GLY A 251 1.22 7.14 3.65
CA GLY A 251 0.98 6.18 2.58
C GLY A 251 0.32 6.82 1.35
N ILE A 252 0.70 6.33 0.16
CA ILE A 252 0.15 6.74 -1.13
C ILE A 252 -0.21 5.47 -1.93
N ASP A 253 -1.19 5.57 -2.82
CA ASP A 253 -1.44 4.52 -3.82
C ASP A 253 -2.04 5.12 -5.09
N LEU A 254 -1.77 4.46 -6.21
CA LEU A 254 -2.10 4.90 -7.55
C LEU A 254 -2.81 3.80 -8.33
N ALA A 255 -3.74 4.18 -9.19
CA ALA A 255 -4.29 3.31 -10.22
C ALA A 255 -4.17 3.99 -11.59
N LYS A 256 -3.99 3.18 -12.64
CA LYS A 256 -4.01 3.63 -14.04
C LYS A 256 -5.33 3.22 -14.65
N LEU A 257 -6.05 4.17 -15.27
CA LEU A 257 -7.26 3.91 -16.04
C LEU A 257 -6.92 3.34 -17.42
N GLU A 258 -7.92 2.81 -18.13
CA GLU A 258 -7.74 2.24 -19.48
C GLU A 258 -7.22 3.25 -20.50
N ASP A 259 -7.59 4.53 -20.36
CA ASP A 259 -7.13 5.61 -21.24
C ASP A 259 -5.70 6.10 -20.93
N GLY A 260 -5.04 5.51 -19.93
CA GLY A 260 -3.70 5.88 -19.47
C GLY A 260 -3.66 6.98 -18.41
N THR A 261 -4.80 7.55 -18.02
CA THR A 261 -4.87 8.51 -16.92
C THR A 261 -4.42 7.84 -15.61
N LEU A 262 -3.50 8.49 -14.91
CA LEU A 262 -3.09 8.08 -13.56
C LEU A 262 -3.97 8.76 -12.53
N VAL A 263 -4.41 8.01 -11.53
CA VAL A 263 -5.21 8.50 -10.41
C VAL A 263 -4.48 8.17 -9.12
N LEU A 264 -4.05 9.20 -8.40
CA LEU A 264 -3.27 9.09 -7.16
C LEU A 264 -4.11 9.55 -5.97
N VAL A 265 -4.01 8.80 -4.87
CA VAL A 265 -4.55 9.19 -3.57
C VAL A 265 -3.40 9.38 -2.59
N TYR A 266 -3.34 10.55 -1.96
CA TYR A 266 -2.28 10.90 -1.00
C TYR A 266 -2.68 12.07 -0.10
N ASN A 267 -1.86 12.35 0.92
CA ASN A 267 -1.96 13.56 1.74
C ASN A 267 -0.99 14.64 1.19
N PRO A 268 -1.48 15.77 0.64
CA PRO A 268 -0.66 16.79 -0.02
C PRO A 268 -0.02 17.78 0.98
N ILE A 269 0.63 17.26 2.02
CA ILE A 269 1.23 18.05 3.10
C ILE A 269 2.74 17.93 3.01
N GLY A 270 3.47 19.04 2.85
CA GLY A 270 4.91 19.04 2.55
C GLY A 270 5.84 18.90 3.77
N ILE A 271 5.31 18.46 4.90
CA ILE A 271 6.03 18.41 6.19
C ILE A 271 6.10 16.94 6.61
N ASN A 272 7.32 16.39 6.74
CA ASN A 272 7.52 15.03 7.25
C ASN A 272 6.84 14.87 8.62
N TRP A 273 6.06 13.80 8.80
CA TRP A 273 5.24 13.59 10.00
C TRP A 273 4.23 14.71 10.30
N GLY A 274 3.91 15.54 9.31
CA GLY A 274 2.84 16.53 9.38
C GLY A 274 1.44 15.90 9.28
N ASP A 275 0.43 16.75 9.28
CA ASP A 275 -0.98 16.35 9.35
C ASP A 275 -1.39 15.35 8.25
N ARG A 276 -2.16 14.33 8.66
CA ARG A 276 -2.75 13.33 7.75
C ARG A 276 -4.14 13.78 7.27
N THR A 277 -4.28 15.05 6.94
CA THR A 277 -5.51 15.69 6.46
C THR A 277 -5.13 16.92 5.61
N PRO A 278 -5.77 17.16 4.45
CA PRO A 278 -6.76 16.30 3.80
C PRO A 278 -6.14 15.03 3.20
N ILE A 279 -6.99 14.09 2.79
CA ILE A 279 -6.63 13.02 1.86
C ILE A 279 -7.27 13.31 0.51
N SER A 280 -6.45 13.49 -0.52
CA SER A 280 -6.87 14.07 -1.80
C SER A 280 -6.76 13.06 -2.94
N LEU A 281 -7.68 13.18 -3.89
CA LEU A 281 -7.67 12.48 -5.17
C LEU A 281 -7.15 13.44 -6.26
N VAL A 282 -6.09 13.05 -6.95
CA VAL A 282 -5.48 13.83 -8.03
C VAL A 282 -5.27 12.97 -9.27
N ILE A 283 -5.22 13.60 -10.44
CA ILE A 283 -5.02 12.91 -11.72
C ILE A 283 -3.84 13.48 -12.51
N SER A 284 -3.24 12.62 -13.32
CA SER A 284 -2.23 12.99 -14.31
C SER A 284 -2.56 12.34 -15.66
N LYS A 285 -2.46 13.13 -16.73
CA LYS A 285 -2.66 12.70 -18.12
C LYS A 285 -1.36 12.67 -18.93
N ASP A 286 -0.22 12.95 -18.29
CA ASP A 286 1.08 13.11 -18.94
C ASP A 286 2.15 12.20 -18.30
N ASN A 287 1.72 11.00 -17.91
CA ASN A 287 2.56 9.98 -17.29
C ASN A 287 3.23 10.45 -15.99
N GLY A 288 2.48 11.16 -15.15
CA GLY A 288 2.90 11.57 -13.81
C GLY A 288 3.81 12.79 -13.77
N LYS A 289 3.89 13.58 -14.85
CA LYS A 289 4.71 14.81 -14.89
C LYS A 289 3.99 15.99 -14.25
N THR A 290 2.69 16.15 -14.53
CA THR A 290 1.82 17.16 -13.91
C THR A 290 0.57 16.52 -13.32
N TRP A 291 0.04 17.16 -12.27
CA TRP A 291 -1.05 16.63 -11.48
C TRP A 291 -2.11 17.70 -11.23
N SER A 292 -3.37 17.34 -11.39
CA SER A 292 -4.53 18.19 -11.11
C SER A 292 -5.39 17.59 -10.02
N LYS A 293 -5.78 18.39 -9.04
CA LYS A 293 -6.66 17.95 -7.95
C LYS A 293 -8.10 17.81 -8.44
N LEU A 294 -8.72 16.66 -8.15
CA LEU A 294 -10.14 16.43 -8.41
C LEU A 294 -10.98 16.78 -7.20
N LEU A 295 -10.67 16.22 -6.04
CA LEU A 295 -11.37 16.48 -4.78
C LEU A 295 -10.56 16.04 -3.55
N ASP A 296 -10.98 16.52 -2.38
CA ASP A 296 -10.61 15.92 -1.10
C ASP A 296 -11.63 14.84 -0.75
N LEU A 297 -11.17 13.61 -0.56
CA LEU A 297 -12.03 12.49 -0.12
C LEU A 297 -12.45 12.67 1.34
N ASP A 298 -11.55 13.24 2.14
CA ASP A 298 -11.82 13.66 3.51
C ASP A 298 -10.89 14.80 3.94
N SER A 299 -11.38 15.62 4.85
CA SER A 299 -10.67 16.78 5.42
C SER A 299 -11.19 17.10 6.82
N GLY A 300 -10.55 18.05 7.51
CA GLY A 300 -10.91 18.47 8.86
C GLY A 300 -10.18 17.69 9.94
N GLU A 301 -10.74 17.68 11.15
CA GLU A 301 -10.10 17.11 12.34
C GLU A 301 -10.02 15.58 12.29
N GLY A 302 -8.80 15.07 12.51
CA GLY A 302 -8.50 13.66 12.59
C GLY A 302 -7.43 13.23 11.58
N GLU A 303 -7.24 11.92 11.50
CA GLU A 303 -6.29 11.28 10.60
C GLU A 303 -7.02 10.54 9.47
N PHE A 304 -6.67 10.83 8.22
CA PHE A 304 -7.12 10.10 7.03
C PHE A 304 -5.92 9.68 6.20
N SER A 305 -5.64 8.39 6.16
CA SER A 305 -4.31 7.93 5.74
C SER A 305 -4.32 6.53 5.12
N TYR A 306 -3.19 6.13 4.54
CA TYR A 306 -2.97 4.80 3.96
C TYR A 306 -4.07 4.40 2.96
N PRO A 307 -4.21 5.14 1.85
CA PRO A 307 -5.19 4.81 0.83
C PRO A 307 -4.80 3.54 0.08
N ALA A 308 -5.79 2.76 -0.35
CA ALA A 308 -5.67 1.79 -1.43
C ALA A 308 -6.61 2.21 -2.56
N ILE A 309 -6.16 2.11 -3.81
CA ILE A 309 -6.97 2.43 -4.98
C ILE A 309 -6.84 1.35 -6.04
N ILE A 310 -7.94 0.94 -6.66
CA ILE A 310 -7.97 0.09 -7.85
C ILE A 310 -8.88 0.75 -8.90
N ALA A 311 -8.64 0.43 -10.18
CA ALA A 311 -9.44 0.93 -11.29
C ALA A 311 -10.13 -0.23 -12.03
N ASP A 312 -11.30 0.06 -12.60
CA ASP A 312 -11.98 -0.78 -13.58
C ASP A 312 -12.70 0.12 -14.60
N GLY A 313 -12.25 0.11 -15.85
CA GLY A 313 -12.68 1.07 -16.85
C GLY A 313 -12.36 2.52 -16.46
N ASP A 314 -13.41 3.35 -16.39
CA ASP A 314 -13.37 4.75 -15.96
C ASP A 314 -13.77 4.96 -14.49
N GLU A 315 -13.91 3.88 -13.71
CA GLU A 315 -14.22 3.92 -12.29
C GLU A 315 -12.99 3.60 -11.44
N VAL A 316 -12.90 4.27 -10.29
CA VAL A 316 -11.94 3.95 -9.23
C VAL A 316 -12.66 3.56 -7.95
N PHE A 317 -12.08 2.60 -7.25
CA PHE A 317 -12.51 2.12 -5.94
C PHE A 317 -11.40 2.43 -4.97
N ILE A 318 -11.72 3.18 -3.92
CA ILE A 318 -10.74 3.73 -2.99
C ILE A 318 -11.14 3.31 -1.59
N SER A 319 -10.18 2.87 -0.79
CA SER A 319 -10.34 2.75 0.66
C SER A 319 -9.21 3.45 1.38
N TYR A 320 -9.43 3.89 2.61
CA TYR A 320 -8.38 4.48 3.45
C TYR A 320 -8.74 4.33 4.92
N THR A 321 -7.72 4.45 5.76
CA THR A 321 -7.90 4.48 7.22
C THR A 321 -8.59 5.78 7.60
N TRP A 322 -9.71 5.66 8.29
CA TRP A 322 -10.46 6.81 8.81
C TRP A 322 -10.34 6.83 10.33
N LYS A 323 -9.60 7.80 10.85
CA LYS A 323 -9.32 8.03 12.28
C LYS A 323 -8.80 6.82 13.06
N ARG A 324 -8.34 5.78 12.35
CA ARG A 324 -7.98 4.46 12.88
C ARG A 324 -9.12 3.67 13.53
N GLU A 325 -10.35 4.17 13.42
CA GLU A 325 -11.55 3.54 13.98
C GLU A 325 -12.25 2.64 12.95
N THR A 326 -12.18 3.00 11.67
CA THR A 326 -12.78 2.23 10.59
C THR A 326 -12.05 2.46 9.27
N ILE A 327 -12.47 1.74 8.23
CA ILE A 327 -12.01 1.93 6.86
C ILE A 327 -13.13 2.61 6.07
N ALA A 328 -12.81 3.76 5.49
CA ALA A 328 -13.68 4.46 4.56
C ALA A 328 -13.56 3.85 3.16
N PHE A 329 -14.62 3.97 2.36
CA PHE A 329 -14.68 3.48 1.00
C PHE A 329 -15.38 4.48 0.08
N TRP A 330 -14.85 4.61 -1.15
CA TRP A 330 -15.45 5.36 -2.23
C TRP A 330 -15.47 4.54 -3.51
N ARG A 331 -16.53 4.74 -4.29
CA ARG A 331 -16.60 4.41 -5.72
C ARG A 331 -16.83 5.70 -6.49
N ILE A 332 -15.90 6.04 -7.38
CA ILE A 332 -15.90 7.31 -8.11
C ILE A 332 -15.70 7.02 -9.59
N LYS A 333 -16.47 7.69 -10.44
CA LYS A 333 -16.31 7.67 -11.88
C LYS A 333 -15.48 8.88 -12.31
N ILE A 334 -14.38 8.66 -13.01
CA ILE A 334 -13.44 9.68 -13.47
C ILE A 334 -13.83 10.05 -14.90
N LYS A 335 -14.61 11.13 -15.06
CA LYS A 335 -14.99 11.70 -16.36
C LYS A 335 -14.74 13.19 -16.38
#